data_AF-A0A7S1Y5Z4-F1
#
_entry.id   AF-A0A7S1Y5Z4-F1
#
_cell.length_a   1.000
_cell.length_b   1.000
_cell.length_c   1.000
_cell.angle_alpha   90.00
_cell.angle_beta   90.00
_cell.angle_gamma   90.00
#
_symmetry.space_group_name_H-M   'P 1'
#
loop_
_entity.id
_entity.type
_entity.pdbx_description
1 polymer ?
#
loop_
_entity_poly.entity_id
_entity_poly.type
_entity_poly.pdbx_seq_one_letter_code
_entity_poly.pdbx_strand_id
1 'polypeptide(L)'
;NSSLGHRFQEMYAGRTKICTYDQDRRNQRVLHLPSNRRDNRLLVPFYAFILSQEGHRDVQLRHYIRNHVRYANELQCAAARIIEYLQEVVSDDGTFSAIHLRRGGFSRHYDSFSMDASAILNLSQPEIPLGSTIFVAATDATDGDEDLASYLAPFREVHAHVVTMKDLILEPSLGLEFVNSNILGLVAQLVCARGTVFFGHRFSTFSAYITRLRGYHANNARRYDKEEAGVVTEESSYFYAPADDKYLLQEVRFVHKPVQSREYPMGWRME
;
A
#
# COMPACT_ATOMS: atom_id res chain seq x y z
N ASN A 1 -26.69 12.44 -1.08
CA ASN A 1 -27.52 11.28 -1.46
C ASN A 1 -27.38 10.99 -2.94
N SER A 2 -26.62 9.96 -3.32
CA SER A 2 -26.62 9.41 -4.67
C SER A 2 -27.87 8.55 -4.89
N SER A 3 -28.43 8.55 -6.10
CA SER A 3 -29.56 7.68 -6.44
C SER A 3 -29.14 6.21 -6.41
N LEU A 4 -30.09 5.29 -6.20
CA LEU A 4 -29.84 3.85 -6.31
C LEU A 4 -29.23 3.48 -7.66
N GLY A 5 -29.62 4.18 -8.74
CA GLY A 5 -29.05 4.02 -10.07
C GLY A 5 -27.56 4.37 -10.14
N HIS A 6 -27.13 5.48 -9.54
CA HIS A 6 -25.71 5.84 -9.47
C HIS A 6 -24.90 4.83 -8.65
N ARG A 7 -25.46 4.37 -7.53
CA ARG A 7 -24.84 3.33 -6.71
C ARG A 7 -24.72 2.01 -7.46
N PHE A 8 -25.74 1.62 -8.21
CA PHE A 8 -25.68 0.42 -9.04
C PHE A 8 -24.64 0.57 -10.16
N GLN A 9 -24.52 1.73 -10.80
CA GLN A 9 -23.48 1.99 -11.80
C GLN A 9 -22.07 1.91 -11.21
N GLU A 10 -21.87 2.42 -9.99
CA GLU A 10 -20.61 2.29 -9.23
C GLU A 10 -20.31 0.83 -8.87
N MET A 11 -21.33 0.08 -8.44
CA MET A 11 -21.19 -1.36 -8.18
C MET A 11 -21.00 -2.21 -9.42
N TYR A 12 -21.58 -1.78 -10.53
CA TYR A 12 -21.38 -2.44 -11.80
C TYR A 12 -19.95 -2.15 -12.24
N ALA A 13 -19.53 -0.88 -12.37
CA ALA A 13 -18.20 -0.45 -12.81
C ALA A 13 -17.65 -1.29 -13.99
N GLY A 14 -18.50 -1.73 -14.91
CA GLY A 14 -18.14 -2.60 -16.04
C GLY A 14 -17.85 -4.07 -15.69
N ARG A 15 -18.23 -4.56 -14.50
CA ARG A 15 -18.23 -5.99 -14.15
C ARG A 15 -19.24 -6.70 -15.06
N THR A 16 -18.93 -7.93 -15.47
CA THR A 16 -19.84 -8.72 -16.32
C THR A 16 -21.04 -9.25 -15.53
N LYS A 17 -20.90 -9.41 -14.22
CA LYS A 17 -21.96 -9.92 -13.33
C LYS A 17 -21.83 -9.31 -11.93
N ILE A 18 -22.98 -9.06 -11.30
CA ILE A 18 -23.09 -8.74 -9.88
C ILE A 18 -23.63 -9.96 -9.15
N CYS A 19 -23.03 -10.30 -8.01
CA CYS A 19 -23.52 -11.36 -7.13
C CYS A 19 -24.35 -10.71 -6.02
N THR A 20 -25.67 -10.90 -6.04
CA THR A 20 -26.55 -10.41 -4.98
C THR A 20 -26.37 -11.26 -3.72
N TYR A 21 -26.17 -10.59 -2.58
CA TYR A 21 -26.17 -11.25 -1.27
C TYR A 21 -27.62 -11.43 -0.78
N ASP A 22 -28.22 -12.57 -1.11
CA ASP A 22 -29.60 -12.94 -0.82
C ASP A 22 -29.75 -13.75 0.47
N GLN A 23 -30.99 -14.11 0.82
CA GLN A 23 -31.31 -14.85 2.05
C GLN A 23 -30.58 -16.21 2.11
N ASP A 24 -30.43 -16.89 0.98
CA ASP A 24 -29.73 -18.17 0.91
C ASP A 24 -28.26 -18.03 1.28
N ARG A 25 -27.58 -17.00 0.76
CA ARG A 25 -26.20 -16.66 1.14
C ARG A 25 -26.09 -16.16 2.57
N ARG A 26 -27.08 -15.42 3.06
CA ARG A 26 -27.15 -14.99 4.47
C ARG A 26 -27.18 -16.16 5.44
N ASN A 27 -27.82 -17.26 5.05
CA ASN A 27 -27.89 -18.48 5.86
C ASN A 27 -26.60 -19.32 5.83
N GLN A 28 -25.62 -18.97 4.97
CA GLN A 28 -24.31 -19.62 4.94
C GLN A 28 -23.39 -19.06 6.01
N ARG A 29 -22.61 -19.94 6.66
CA ARG A 29 -21.63 -19.53 7.67
C ARG A 29 -20.35 -18.93 7.09
N VAL A 30 -20.00 -19.30 5.86
CA VAL A 30 -18.72 -18.98 5.22
C VAL A 30 -18.96 -18.54 3.79
N LEU A 31 -18.30 -17.45 3.40
CA LEU A 31 -18.19 -17.02 2.01
C LEU A 31 -16.80 -17.41 1.48
N HIS A 32 -16.76 -18.33 0.52
CA HIS A 32 -15.51 -18.72 -0.14
C HIS A 32 -15.24 -17.83 -1.36
N LEU A 33 -14.10 -17.15 -1.35
CA LEU A 33 -13.60 -16.34 -2.47
C LEU A 33 -12.43 -17.09 -3.14
N PRO A 34 -12.69 -17.90 -4.19
CA PRO A 34 -11.61 -18.64 -4.85
C PRO A 34 -10.61 -17.63 -5.42
N SER A 35 -9.32 -17.79 -5.11
CA SER A 35 -8.27 -16.84 -5.50
C SER A 35 -7.04 -17.50 -6.14
N ASN A 36 -7.00 -18.83 -6.16
CA ASN A 36 -5.84 -19.62 -6.57
C ASN A 36 -5.78 -19.93 -8.08
N ARG A 37 -6.79 -19.51 -8.86
CA ARG A 37 -6.83 -19.75 -10.31
C ARG A 37 -6.66 -18.44 -11.07
N ARG A 38 -6.10 -18.50 -12.29
CA ARG A 38 -5.81 -17.33 -13.13
C ARG A 38 -7.06 -16.50 -13.43
N ASP A 39 -8.20 -17.16 -13.60
CA ASP A 39 -9.52 -16.58 -13.85
C ASP A 39 -10.16 -15.94 -12.59
N ASN A 40 -9.65 -16.24 -11.39
CA ASN A 40 -10.26 -15.83 -10.13
C ASN A 40 -9.28 -15.12 -9.17
N ARG A 41 -8.15 -14.59 -9.63
CA ARG A 41 -7.18 -13.93 -8.74
C ARG A 41 -7.77 -12.68 -8.06
N LEU A 42 -7.62 -12.61 -6.74
CA LEU A 42 -7.91 -11.41 -5.95
C LEU A 42 -6.71 -10.45 -6.07
N LEU A 43 -6.72 -9.60 -7.08
CA LEU A 43 -5.70 -8.57 -7.32
C LEU A 43 -6.05 -7.23 -6.65
N VAL A 44 -6.92 -7.27 -5.65
CA VAL A 44 -7.45 -6.12 -4.90
C VAL A 44 -7.75 -6.57 -3.47
N PRO A 45 -7.88 -5.66 -2.48
CA PRO A 45 -8.31 -6.03 -1.13
C PRO A 45 -9.65 -6.78 -1.14
N PHE A 46 -9.78 -7.88 -0.38
CA PHE A 46 -10.95 -8.78 -0.47
C PHE A 46 -12.31 -8.09 -0.25
N TYR A 47 -12.36 -7.09 0.64
CA TYR A 47 -13.58 -6.37 0.96
C TYR A 47 -13.95 -5.32 -0.10
N ALA A 48 -13.07 -5.04 -1.08
CA ALA A 48 -13.40 -4.19 -2.23
C ALA A 48 -14.44 -4.83 -3.17
N PHE A 49 -14.69 -6.13 -3.03
CA PHE A 49 -15.75 -6.85 -3.73
C PHE A 49 -17.11 -6.82 -3.01
N ILE A 50 -17.17 -6.27 -1.80
CA ILE A 50 -18.39 -6.18 -1.01
C ILE A 50 -18.91 -4.75 -1.13
N LEU A 51 -20.15 -4.61 -1.61
CA LEU A 51 -20.78 -3.32 -1.85
C LEU A 51 -22.22 -3.35 -1.33
N SER A 52 -22.60 -2.24 -0.70
CA SER A 52 -23.90 -1.98 -0.11
C SER A 52 -24.67 -0.99 -0.96
N GLN A 53 -25.96 -1.29 -1.13
CA GLN A 53 -26.95 -0.39 -1.74
C GLN A 53 -26.93 0.98 -1.05
N GLU A 54 -26.77 0.98 0.26
CA GLU A 54 -26.66 2.16 1.09
C GLU A 54 -25.18 2.55 1.26
N GLY A 55 -24.79 3.72 0.74
CA GLY A 55 -23.39 4.17 0.75
C GLY A 55 -22.77 4.30 2.15
N HIS A 56 -23.55 4.71 3.16
CA HIS A 56 -23.05 4.80 4.53
C HIS A 56 -22.67 3.42 5.12
N ARG A 57 -23.36 2.35 4.73
CA ARG A 57 -23.00 0.98 5.16
C ARG A 57 -21.70 0.50 4.52
N ASP A 58 -21.36 0.95 3.31
CA ASP A 58 -20.06 0.69 2.70
C ASP A 58 -18.93 1.35 3.48
N VAL A 59 -19.12 2.60 3.89
CA VAL A 59 -18.18 3.32 4.74
C VAL A 59 -18.03 2.59 6.08
N GLN A 60 -19.14 2.20 6.72
CA GLN A 60 -19.12 1.43 7.96
C GLN A 60 -18.39 0.08 7.83
N LEU A 61 -18.60 -0.66 6.72
CA LEU A 61 -17.87 -1.91 6.47
C LEU A 61 -16.37 -1.65 6.36
N ARG A 62 -15.96 -0.61 5.63
CA ARG A 62 -14.54 -0.22 5.51
C ARG A 62 -13.97 0.18 6.86
N HIS A 63 -14.72 0.92 7.69
CA HIS A 63 -14.35 1.24 9.06
C HIS A 63 -14.21 0.01 9.94
N TYR A 64 -15.13 -0.95 9.83
CA TYR A 64 -15.06 -2.19 10.57
C TYR A 64 -13.77 -2.94 10.24
N ILE A 65 -13.48 -3.11 8.95
CA ILE A 65 -12.26 -3.75 8.45
C ILE A 65 -11.01 -2.96 8.90
N ARG A 66 -11.00 -1.63 8.78
CA ARG A 66 -9.95 -0.73 9.27
C ARG A 66 -9.66 -0.94 10.76
N ASN A 67 -10.70 -0.96 11.58
CA ASN A 67 -10.55 -0.95 13.02
C ASN A 67 -10.14 -2.33 13.58
N HIS A 68 -10.57 -3.42 12.93
CA HIS A 68 -10.46 -4.79 13.47
C HIS A 68 -9.48 -5.71 12.72
N VAL A 69 -9.15 -5.43 11.45
CA VAL A 69 -8.16 -6.23 10.72
C VAL A 69 -6.79 -5.58 10.86
N ARG A 70 -5.93 -6.22 11.66
CA ARG A 70 -4.57 -5.78 11.97
C ARG A 70 -3.61 -6.96 11.91
N TYR A 71 -2.33 -6.68 11.72
CA TYR A 71 -1.31 -7.70 11.88
C TYR A 71 -1.17 -8.12 13.34
N ALA A 72 -0.75 -9.37 13.52
CA ALA A 72 -0.41 -9.92 14.82
C ALA A 72 0.68 -9.08 15.51
N ASN A 73 0.66 -9.05 16.85
CA ASN A 73 1.53 -8.18 17.64
C ASN A 73 3.01 -8.48 17.38
N GLU A 74 3.35 -9.73 17.13
CA GLU A 74 4.71 -10.18 16.84
C GLU A 74 5.27 -9.50 15.57
N LEU A 75 4.44 -9.33 14.54
CA LEU A 75 4.81 -8.62 13.32
C LEU A 75 4.98 -7.11 13.57
N GLN A 76 4.12 -6.52 14.41
CA GLN A 76 4.23 -5.11 14.80
C GLN A 76 5.50 -4.86 15.61
N CYS A 77 5.83 -5.73 16.57
CA CYS A 77 7.07 -5.65 17.35
C CYS A 77 8.32 -5.84 16.47
N ALA A 78 8.28 -6.76 15.50
CA ALA A 78 9.37 -6.91 14.54
C ALA A 78 9.57 -5.66 13.69
N ALA A 79 8.48 -5.05 13.20
CA ALA A 79 8.55 -3.80 12.46
C ALA A 79 9.06 -2.64 13.34
N ALA A 80 8.62 -2.55 14.60
CA ALA A 80 9.05 -1.51 15.53
C ALA A 80 10.57 -1.50 15.74
N ARG A 81 11.20 -2.67 15.92
CA ARG A 81 12.66 -2.80 16.04
C ARG A 81 13.38 -2.32 14.77
N ILE A 82 12.86 -2.65 13.59
CA ILE A 82 13.42 -2.17 12.32
C ILE A 82 13.30 -0.65 12.22
N ILE A 83 12.14 -0.10 12.57
CA ILE A 83 11.88 1.35 12.52
C ILE A 83 12.83 2.08 13.47
N GLU A 84 12.96 1.61 14.71
CA GLU A 84 13.90 2.14 15.70
C GLU A 84 15.33 2.10 15.18
N TYR A 85 15.78 0.98 14.62
CA TYR A 85 17.11 0.87 14.00
C TYR A 85 17.30 1.85 12.82
N LEU A 86 16.30 1.98 11.93
CA LEU A 86 16.36 2.94 10.82
C LEU A 86 16.46 4.38 11.31
N GLN A 87 15.78 4.72 12.40
CA GLN A 87 15.73 6.08 12.95
C GLN A 87 16.96 6.41 13.81
N GLU A 88 17.42 5.48 14.63
CA GLU A 88 18.44 5.75 15.65
C GLU A 88 19.86 5.35 15.21
N VAL A 89 19.98 4.37 14.30
CA VAL A 89 21.28 3.81 13.89
C VAL A 89 21.63 4.20 12.46
N VAL A 90 20.67 4.15 11.54
CA VAL A 90 20.94 4.42 10.13
C VAL A 90 20.79 5.90 9.79
N SER A 91 19.70 6.53 10.22
CA SER A 91 19.40 7.88 9.77
C SER A 91 20.13 8.96 10.56
N ASP A 92 20.78 9.87 9.83
CA ASP A 92 21.42 11.06 10.41
C ASP A 92 20.43 12.02 11.09
N ASP A 93 19.17 12.05 10.63
CA ASP A 93 18.15 13.01 11.09
C ASP A 93 16.99 12.38 11.88
N GLY A 94 17.06 11.08 12.16
CA GLY A 94 15.99 10.37 12.87
C GLY A 94 14.79 9.99 12.01
N THR A 95 14.85 10.22 10.69
CA THR A 95 13.73 9.98 9.77
C THR A 95 14.13 9.16 8.54
N PHE A 96 13.15 8.56 7.87
CA PHE A 96 13.39 7.86 6.60
C PHE A 96 12.17 7.98 5.69
N SER A 97 12.41 7.98 4.38
CA SER A 97 11.35 7.79 3.38
C SER A 97 11.27 6.32 2.98
N ALA A 98 10.12 5.88 2.48
CA ALA A 98 9.90 4.50 2.09
C ALA A 98 9.50 4.38 0.62
N ILE A 99 10.04 3.38 -0.07
CA ILE A 99 9.66 3.05 -1.45
C ILE A 99 9.32 1.57 -1.51
N HIS A 100 8.14 1.23 -2.04
CA HIS A 100 7.82 -0.14 -2.42
C HIS A 100 8.00 -0.32 -3.93
N LEU A 101 9.00 -1.09 -4.33
CA LEU A 101 9.26 -1.45 -5.72
C LEU A 101 8.55 -2.76 -6.08
N ARG A 102 7.56 -2.68 -6.97
CA ARG A 102 6.92 -3.85 -7.59
C ARG A 102 7.67 -4.21 -8.88
N ARG A 103 8.52 -5.25 -8.85
CA ARG A 103 9.27 -5.72 -10.02
C ARG A 103 8.75 -7.09 -10.50
N GLY A 104 9.38 -7.67 -11.52
CA GLY A 104 9.12 -9.04 -11.96
C GLY A 104 7.97 -9.20 -12.97
N GLY A 105 7.30 -10.36 -12.93
CA GLY A 105 6.35 -10.79 -13.96
C GLY A 105 5.18 -9.84 -14.21
N PHE A 106 4.81 -8.99 -13.25
CA PHE A 106 3.74 -8.02 -13.44
C PHE A 106 4.15 -6.89 -14.41
N SER A 107 5.39 -6.40 -14.28
CA SER A 107 5.96 -5.37 -15.17
C SER A 107 6.28 -5.92 -16.56
N ARG A 108 6.52 -7.24 -16.70
CA ARG A 108 6.71 -7.91 -18.01
C ARG A 108 5.45 -8.06 -18.84
N HIS A 109 4.28 -8.00 -18.21
CA HIS A 109 3.01 -8.21 -18.90
C HIS A 109 2.32 -6.90 -19.29
N TYR A 110 2.79 -5.76 -18.79
CA TYR A 110 2.18 -4.47 -19.02
C TYR A 110 3.23 -3.35 -19.00
N ASP A 111 3.56 -2.79 -20.16
CA ASP A 111 4.65 -1.81 -20.30
C ASP A 111 4.46 -0.55 -19.45
N SER A 112 3.21 -0.13 -19.21
CA SER A 112 2.89 1.01 -18.34
C SER A 112 3.07 0.73 -16.83
N PHE A 113 3.53 -0.47 -16.47
CA PHE A 113 3.73 -0.95 -15.09
C PHE A 113 5.22 -1.17 -14.79
N SER A 114 6.09 -0.86 -15.75
CA SER A 114 7.53 -0.86 -15.56
C SER A 114 8.04 0.57 -15.58
N MET A 115 8.96 0.89 -14.68
CA MET A 115 9.67 2.16 -14.67
C MET A 115 11.10 1.88 -14.23
N ASP A 116 12.07 2.50 -14.92
CA ASP A 116 13.47 2.38 -14.52
C ASP A 116 13.73 3.16 -13.22
N ALA A 117 14.82 2.81 -12.53
CA ALA A 117 15.14 3.41 -11.25
C ALA A 117 15.38 4.92 -11.33
N SER A 118 16.01 5.40 -12.41
CA SER A 118 16.30 6.83 -12.61
C SER A 118 15.02 7.64 -12.81
N ALA A 119 14.02 7.09 -13.51
CA ALA A 119 12.72 7.70 -13.69
C ALA A 119 11.93 7.74 -12.37
N ILE A 120 11.96 6.67 -11.57
CA ILE A 120 11.36 6.67 -10.22
C ILE A 120 12.07 7.71 -9.34
N LEU A 121 13.40 7.77 -9.39
CA LEU A 121 14.20 8.75 -8.65
C LEU A 121 13.80 10.17 -9.03
N ASN A 122 13.85 10.53 -10.32
CA ASN A 122 13.47 11.86 -10.81
C ASN A 122 12.05 12.27 -10.41
N LEU A 123 11.11 11.31 -10.42
CA LEU A 123 9.72 11.56 -10.03
C LEU A 123 9.55 11.78 -8.52
N SER A 124 10.38 11.11 -7.71
CA SER A 124 10.29 11.11 -6.24
C SER A 124 11.13 12.19 -5.56
N GLN A 125 12.20 12.67 -6.19
CA GLN A 125 13.09 13.71 -5.66
C GLN A 125 12.39 14.99 -5.16
N PRO A 126 11.30 15.49 -5.78
CA PRO A 126 10.58 16.65 -5.25
C PRO A 126 9.99 16.42 -3.85
N GLU A 127 9.77 15.16 -3.46
CA GLU A 127 9.13 14.79 -2.20
C GLU A 127 10.11 14.11 -1.23
N ILE A 128 11.12 13.39 -1.75
CA ILE A 128 12.15 12.69 -0.97
C ILE A 128 13.45 13.50 -1.11
N PRO A 129 13.92 14.17 -0.04
CA PRO A 129 15.13 14.97 -0.08
C PRO A 129 16.36 14.15 -0.49
N LEU A 130 17.24 14.76 -1.30
CA LEU A 130 18.56 14.18 -1.56
C LEU A 130 19.36 14.12 -0.25
N GLY A 131 20.21 13.10 -0.12
CA GLY A 131 20.95 12.82 1.10
C GLY A 131 20.11 12.16 2.21
N SER A 132 18.79 12.03 2.08
CA SER A 132 17.98 11.36 3.12
C SER A 132 18.20 9.84 3.18
N THR A 133 17.79 9.23 4.29
CA THR A 133 17.65 7.77 4.41
C THR A 133 16.39 7.28 3.69
N ILE A 134 16.52 6.25 2.86
CA ILE A 134 15.39 5.57 2.22
C ILE A 134 15.37 4.07 2.57
N PHE A 135 14.19 3.58 2.92
CA PHE A 135 13.89 2.16 3.06
C PHE A 135 13.19 1.64 1.80
N VAL A 136 13.71 0.55 1.22
CA VAL A 136 13.19 -0.05 -0.01
C VAL A 136 12.63 -1.45 0.25
N ALA A 137 11.32 -1.59 0.10
CA ALA A 137 10.66 -2.88 0.04
C ALA A 137 10.52 -3.30 -1.43
N ALA A 138 11.28 -4.30 -1.88
CA ALA A 138 11.16 -4.84 -3.23
C ALA A 138 10.35 -6.14 -3.20
N THR A 139 9.28 -6.22 -4.00
CA THR A 139 8.56 -7.48 -4.24
C THR A 139 8.92 -8.04 -5.62
N ASP A 140 9.10 -9.36 -5.67
CA ASP A 140 9.35 -10.17 -6.88
C ASP A 140 10.68 -9.89 -7.62
N ALA A 141 11.70 -9.37 -6.92
CA ALA A 141 13.08 -9.36 -7.39
C ALA A 141 13.76 -10.69 -7.01
N THR A 142 13.50 -11.76 -7.76
CA THR A 142 14.37 -12.95 -7.70
C THR A 142 15.69 -12.63 -8.41
N ASP A 143 16.80 -13.15 -7.87
CA ASP A 143 18.21 -12.97 -8.28
C ASP A 143 18.56 -13.42 -9.72
N GLY A 144 17.63 -13.36 -10.68
CA GLY A 144 17.81 -13.77 -12.07
C GLY A 144 17.61 -12.69 -13.13
N ASP A 145 16.99 -11.55 -12.78
CA ASP A 145 16.68 -10.49 -13.74
C ASP A 145 17.04 -9.13 -13.14
N GLU A 146 18.25 -8.67 -13.47
CA GLU A 146 18.94 -7.47 -12.94
C GLU A 146 19.07 -7.43 -11.41
N ASP A 147 20.31 -7.59 -10.95
CA ASP A 147 20.70 -7.40 -9.55
C ASP A 147 20.01 -6.16 -8.97
N LEU A 148 19.20 -6.34 -7.92
CA LEU A 148 18.54 -5.25 -7.22
C LEU A 148 19.56 -4.18 -6.79
N ALA A 149 20.81 -4.59 -6.50
CA ALA A 149 21.87 -3.66 -6.20
C ALA A 149 22.20 -2.72 -7.36
N SER A 150 22.27 -3.23 -8.60
CA SER A 150 22.46 -2.44 -9.81
C SER A 150 21.25 -1.57 -10.12
N TYR A 151 20.03 -2.11 -9.96
CA TYR A 151 18.82 -1.32 -10.13
C TYR A 151 18.75 -0.14 -9.15
N LEU A 152 19.20 -0.32 -7.90
CA LEU A 152 19.22 0.74 -6.90
C LEU A 152 20.43 1.69 -7.00
N ALA A 153 21.35 1.50 -7.95
CA ALA A 153 22.54 2.33 -8.09
C ALA A 153 22.22 3.84 -8.18
N PRO A 154 21.24 4.31 -8.99
CA PRO A 154 20.92 5.75 -9.05
C PRO A 154 20.45 6.31 -7.71
N PHE A 155 19.73 5.54 -6.90
CA PHE A 155 19.31 5.97 -5.56
C PHE A 155 20.50 6.05 -4.60
N ARG A 156 21.43 5.09 -4.68
CA ARG A 156 22.63 5.04 -3.83
C ARG A 156 23.63 6.14 -4.14
N GLU A 157 23.59 6.70 -5.35
CA GLU A 157 24.44 7.84 -5.72
C GLU A 157 24.01 9.15 -5.04
N VAL A 158 22.73 9.27 -4.66
CA VAL A 158 22.16 10.57 -4.21
C VAL A 158 21.56 10.56 -2.82
N HIS A 159 21.31 9.39 -2.22
CA HIS A 159 20.82 9.24 -0.85
C HIS A 159 21.94 8.72 0.07
N ALA A 160 22.02 9.22 1.31
CA ALA A 160 23.05 8.80 2.25
C ALA A 160 22.94 7.29 2.57
N HIS A 161 21.70 6.82 2.73
CA HIS A 161 21.42 5.43 3.06
C HIS A 161 20.26 4.90 2.22
N VAL A 162 20.51 3.78 1.53
CA VAL A 162 19.48 3.00 0.81
C VAL A 162 19.43 1.60 1.43
N VAL A 163 18.46 1.39 2.32
CA VAL A 163 18.33 0.15 3.11
C VAL A 163 17.23 -0.72 2.56
N THR A 164 17.51 -2.00 2.35
CA THR A 164 16.54 -3.01 1.92
C THR A 164 16.22 -3.98 3.06
N MET A 165 15.16 -4.77 2.90
CA MET A 165 14.90 -5.89 3.81
C MET A 165 16.05 -6.90 3.87
N LYS A 166 16.80 -7.08 2.77
CA LYS A 166 17.95 -7.99 2.74
C LYS A 166 19.06 -7.50 3.67
N ASP A 167 19.32 -6.20 3.67
CA ASP A 167 20.32 -5.58 4.55
C ASP A 167 19.92 -5.76 6.03
N LEU A 168 18.63 -5.59 6.35
CA LEU A 168 18.11 -5.73 7.71
C LEU A 168 18.05 -7.18 8.22
N ILE A 169 17.85 -8.17 7.35
CA ILE A 169 17.90 -9.58 7.75
C ILE A 169 19.32 -9.98 8.16
N LEU A 170 20.32 -9.38 7.53
CA LEU A 170 21.73 -9.62 7.80
C LEU A 170 22.25 -8.86 9.03
N GLU A 171 21.45 -7.94 9.59
CA GLU A 171 21.79 -7.16 10.79
C GLU A 171 21.50 -7.97 12.07
N PRO A 172 22.53 -8.46 12.79
CA PRO A 172 22.34 -9.36 13.92
C PRO A 172 21.58 -8.72 15.08
N SER A 173 21.71 -7.39 15.27
CA SER A 173 21.04 -6.68 16.37
C SER A 173 19.51 -6.71 16.26
N LEU A 174 18.97 -6.93 15.06
CA LEU A 174 17.52 -7.04 14.83
C LEU A 174 16.96 -8.44 15.13
N GLY A 175 17.81 -9.47 15.20
CA GLY A 175 17.41 -10.85 15.46
C GLY A 175 16.38 -11.38 14.45
N LEU A 176 16.54 -11.03 13.15
CA LEU A 176 15.62 -11.40 12.08
C LEU A 176 16.02 -12.68 11.32
N GLU A 177 17.18 -13.25 11.63
CA GLU A 177 17.78 -14.40 10.93
C GLU A 177 16.93 -15.69 10.95
N PHE A 178 16.04 -15.84 11.94
CA PHE A 178 15.12 -16.98 12.05
C PHE A 178 13.68 -16.67 11.63
N VAL A 179 13.43 -15.44 11.14
CA VAL A 179 12.09 -15.02 10.75
C VAL A 179 11.71 -15.73 9.45
N ASN A 180 10.55 -16.41 9.48
CA ASN A 180 10.00 -17.08 8.30
C ASN A 180 9.91 -16.08 7.13
N SER A 181 10.54 -16.39 6.01
CA SER A 181 10.58 -15.49 4.85
C SER A 181 9.19 -15.11 4.32
N ASN A 182 8.19 -15.96 4.55
CA ASN A 182 6.80 -15.70 4.16
C ASN A 182 6.15 -14.53 4.92
N ILE A 183 6.70 -14.11 6.07
CA ILE A 183 6.16 -12.99 6.86
C ILE A 183 6.96 -11.69 6.69
N LEU A 184 8.14 -11.73 6.06
CA LEU A 184 8.98 -10.55 5.85
C LEU A 184 8.28 -9.49 4.99
N GLY A 185 7.49 -9.92 4.00
CA GLY A 185 6.67 -9.01 3.21
C GLY A 185 5.67 -8.23 4.09
N LEU A 186 5.06 -8.90 5.07
CA LEU A 186 4.11 -8.26 5.99
C LEU A 186 4.81 -7.24 6.91
N VAL A 187 6.01 -7.58 7.40
CA VAL A 187 6.85 -6.68 8.20
C VAL A 187 7.27 -5.47 7.37
N ALA A 188 7.72 -5.67 6.13
CA ALA A 188 8.10 -4.58 5.24
C ALA A 188 6.94 -3.61 4.98
N GLN A 189 5.69 -4.08 4.91
CA GLN A 189 4.52 -3.20 4.79
C GLN A 189 4.36 -2.28 6.00
N LEU A 190 4.57 -2.82 7.21
CA LEU A 190 4.54 -2.02 8.45
C LEU A 190 5.67 -0.99 8.50
N VAL A 191 6.88 -1.35 8.09
CA VAL A 191 8.03 -0.44 8.05
C VAL A 191 7.78 0.69 7.03
N CYS A 192 7.35 0.35 5.80
CA CYS A 192 6.99 1.35 4.79
C CYS A 192 5.89 2.31 5.25
N ALA A 193 4.94 1.82 6.04
CA ALA A 193 3.85 2.63 6.56
C ALA A 193 4.31 3.71 7.56
N ARG A 194 5.54 3.63 8.06
CA ARG A 194 6.11 4.57 9.05
C ARG A 194 7.11 5.56 8.47
N GLY A 195 7.52 5.41 7.21
CA GLY A 195 8.33 6.41 6.52
C GLY A 195 7.61 7.77 6.44
N THR A 196 8.36 8.87 6.47
CA THR A 196 7.81 10.23 6.37
C THR A 196 7.07 10.42 5.05
N VAL A 197 7.72 10.03 3.95
CA VAL A 197 7.18 9.94 2.60
C VAL A 197 7.11 8.48 2.15
N PHE A 198 6.09 8.13 1.39
CA PHE A 198 5.93 6.80 0.80
C PHE A 198 5.67 6.88 -0.71
N PHE A 199 6.47 6.15 -1.50
CA PHE A 199 6.19 5.88 -2.91
C PHE A 199 5.84 4.41 -3.14
N GLY A 200 4.70 4.17 -3.77
CA GLY A 200 4.24 2.84 -4.13
C GLY A 200 3.94 2.68 -5.62
N HIS A 201 3.53 1.48 -5.99
CA HIS A 201 3.07 1.16 -7.34
C HIS A 201 1.54 1.16 -7.36
N ARG A 202 0.90 1.94 -8.26
CA ARG A 202 -0.57 2.13 -8.30
C ARG A 202 -1.35 0.82 -8.31
N PHE A 203 -0.82 -0.15 -9.04
CA PHE A 203 -1.48 -1.44 -9.29
C PHE A 203 -1.07 -2.56 -8.31
N SER A 204 -0.30 -2.25 -7.26
CA SER A 204 0.12 -3.25 -6.29
C SER A 204 -0.81 -3.31 -5.09
N THR A 205 -1.35 -4.50 -4.79
CA THR A 205 -2.06 -4.76 -3.53
C THR A 205 -1.16 -4.59 -2.31
N PHE A 206 0.14 -4.80 -2.47
CA PHE A 206 1.14 -4.56 -1.43
C PHE A 206 1.21 -3.07 -1.06
N SER A 207 1.33 -2.19 -2.06
CA SER A 207 1.29 -0.73 -1.88
C SER A 207 -0.06 -0.24 -1.37
N ALA A 208 -1.17 -0.81 -1.85
CA ALA A 208 -2.50 -0.46 -1.38
C ALA A 208 -2.61 -0.69 0.14
N TYR A 209 -2.15 -1.84 0.62
CA TYR A 209 -2.20 -2.14 2.04
C TYR A 209 -1.22 -1.29 2.88
N ILE A 210 -0.06 -0.88 2.33
CA ILE A 210 0.80 0.12 3.01
C ILE A 210 0.06 1.44 3.18
N THR A 211 -0.59 1.92 2.12
CA THR A 211 -1.38 3.17 2.15
C THR A 211 -2.44 3.11 3.24
N ARG A 212 -3.06 1.94 3.42
CA ARG A 212 -3.98 1.71 4.52
C ARG A 212 -3.32 1.83 5.89
N LEU A 213 -2.21 1.14 6.11
CA LEU A 213 -1.50 1.22 7.38
C LEU A 213 -1.10 2.67 7.71
N ARG A 214 -0.70 3.46 6.70
CA ARG A 214 -0.43 4.90 6.86
C ARG A 214 -1.66 5.66 7.35
N GLY A 215 -2.83 5.40 6.75
CA GLY A 215 -4.08 5.99 7.21
C GLY A 215 -4.44 5.63 8.66
N TYR A 216 -4.12 4.41 9.13
CA TYR A 216 -4.34 4.04 10.54
C TYR A 216 -3.52 4.93 11.48
N HIS A 217 -2.30 5.28 11.09
CA HIS A 217 -1.39 6.12 11.89
C HIS A 217 -1.75 7.60 11.81
N ALA A 218 -2.23 8.07 10.66
CA ALA A 218 -2.57 9.47 10.44
C ALA A 218 -3.69 9.96 11.39
N ASN A 219 -4.68 9.10 11.65
CA ASN A 219 -5.77 9.36 12.61
C ASN A 219 -5.28 9.57 14.07
N ASN A 220 -4.10 9.08 14.41
CA ASN A 220 -3.50 9.25 15.74
C ASN A 220 -2.56 10.47 15.82
N ALA A 221 -2.00 10.91 14.69
CA ALA A 221 -0.95 11.94 14.65
C ALA A 221 -1.45 13.35 14.26
N ARG A 222 -2.56 13.47 13.53
CA ARG A 222 -3.15 14.76 13.12
C ARG A 222 -4.62 14.83 13.51
N ARG A 223 -4.84 15.12 14.79
CA ARG A 223 -6.14 15.50 15.36
C ARG A 223 -6.41 17.01 15.29
N TYR A 224 -5.59 17.76 14.54
CA TYR A 224 -5.60 19.22 14.55
C TYR A 224 -5.57 19.80 13.11
N ASP A 225 -6.57 20.64 12.84
CA ASP A 225 -6.55 21.81 11.94
C ASP A 225 -7.01 21.73 10.47
N LYS A 226 -7.67 20.67 10.00
CA LYS A 226 -8.44 20.75 8.73
C LYS A 226 -9.83 20.11 8.86
N GLU A 227 -10.73 20.86 9.49
CA GLU A 227 -12.15 20.49 9.69
C GLU A 227 -12.99 20.47 8.41
N GLU A 228 -12.51 20.95 7.26
CA GLU A 228 -13.38 21.13 6.07
C GLU A 228 -13.38 20.01 5.02
N ALA A 229 -12.69 18.88 5.21
CA ALA A 229 -12.78 17.79 4.22
C ALA A 229 -12.53 16.35 4.70
N GLY A 230 -12.42 16.05 6.00
CA GLY A 230 -12.22 14.66 6.44
C GLY A 230 -11.02 13.92 5.79
N VAL A 231 -10.05 14.67 5.25
CA VAL A 231 -8.84 14.16 4.61
C VAL A 231 -7.74 14.16 5.65
N VAL A 232 -7.60 13.06 6.38
CA VAL A 232 -6.43 12.84 7.22
C VAL A 232 -5.26 12.43 6.32
N THR A 233 -4.65 13.46 5.73
CA THR A 233 -3.38 13.56 5.00
C THR A 233 -2.73 12.27 4.48
N GLU A 234 -3.11 11.87 3.26
CA GLU A 234 -2.27 11.13 2.31
C GLU A 234 -1.29 12.06 1.55
N GLU A 235 -1.08 13.30 2.02
CA GLU A 235 -0.19 14.30 1.40
C GLU A 235 1.24 13.80 1.19
N SER A 236 1.68 12.77 1.91
CA SER A 236 3.02 12.17 1.76
C SER A 236 3.02 10.75 1.19
N SER A 237 1.93 10.32 0.55
CA SER A 237 1.85 9.04 -0.17
C SER A 237 1.66 9.27 -1.67
N TYR A 238 2.49 8.63 -2.48
CA TYR A 238 2.54 8.85 -3.92
C TYR A 238 2.62 7.54 -4.70
N PHE A 239 2.27 7.59 -5.98
CA PHE A 239 2.57 6.51 -6.92
C PHE A 239 3.71 6.89 -7.85
N TYR A 240 4.59 5.94 -8.16
CA TYR A 240 5.59 6.14 -9.22
C TYR A 240 5.13 5.64 -10.58
N ALA A 241 4.23 4.66 -10.63
CA ALA A 241 3.81 4.04 -11.89
C ALA A 241 2.27 3.91 -11.98
N PRO A 242 1.66 4.45 -13.06
CA PRO A 242 2.28 5.34 -14.06
C PRO A 242 2.53 6.73 -13.47
N ALA A 243 3.43 7.51 -14.06
CA ALA A 243 3.84 8.82 -13.54
C ALA A 243 2.66 9.80 -13.41
N ASP A 244 1.71 9.77 -14.34
CA ASP A 244 0.51 10.63 -14.35
C ASP A 244 -0.40 10.43 -13.13
N ASP A 245 -0.25 9.31 -12.42
CA ASP A 245 -1.03 8.98 -11.23
C ASP A 245 -0.32 9.34 -9.92
N LYS A 246 0.79 10.11 -9.96
CA LYS A 246 1.60 10.45 -8.77
C LYS A 246 0.77 10.91 -7.58
N TYR A 247 -0.15 11.83 -7.80
CA TYR A 247 -0.96 12.46 -6.75
C TYR A 247 -2.33 11.81 -6.55
N LEU A 248 -2.59 10.68 -7.21
CA LEU A 248 -3.93 10.09 -7.26
C LEU A 248 -4.49 9.66 -5.89
N LEU A 249 -3.62 9.36 -4.92
CA LEU A 249 -3.97 9.07 -3.53
C LEU A 249 -4.53 10.30 -2.81
N GLN A 250 -4.08 11.48 -3.19
CA GLN A 250 -4.47 12.75 -2.59
C GLN A 250 -5.83 13.24 -3.12
N GLU A 251 -6.39 12.56 -4.12
CA GLU A 251 -7.63 12.94 -4.75
C GLU A 251 -8.83 12.14 -4.25
N VAL A 252 -9.94 12.84 -4.06
CA VAL A 252 -11.24 12.21 -3.83
C VAL A 252 -11.79 11.69 -5.17
N ARG A 253 -11.95 10.36 -5.29
CA ARG A 253 -12.54 9.72 -6.47
C ARG A 253 -13.61 8.69 -6.12
N PHE A 254 -14.62 8.60 -6.98
CA PHE A 254 -15.64 7.54 -6.94
C PHE A 254 -15.09 6.22 -7.49
N VAL A 255 -15.65 5.09 -7.04
CA VAL A 255 -15.20 3.76 -7.50
C VAL A 255 -15.52 3.57 -8.99
N HIS A 256 -14.49 3.39 -9.81
CA HIS A 256 -14.58 3.04 -11.23
C HIS A 256 -13.52 1.98 -11.61
N LYS A 257 -13.39 1.61 -12.88
CA LYS A 257 -12.24 0.82 -13.36
C LYS A 257 -11.11 1.76 -13.81
N PRO A 258 -9.82 1.46 -13.52
CA PRO A 258 -9.28 0.37 -12.69
C PRO A 258 -9.24 0.74 -11.19
N VAL A 259 -9.95 1.80 -10.78
CA VAL A 259 -10.01 2.34 -9.42
C VAL A 259 -10.35 1.27 -8.36
N GLN A 260 -11.15 0.25 -8.66
CA GLN A 260 -11.48 -0.85 -7.75
C GLN A 260 -10.31 -1.61 -7.09
N SER A 261 -9.06 -1.45 -7.55
CA SER A 261 -7.89 -2.13 -7.00
C SER A 261 -7.25 -1.49 -5.77
N ARG A 262 -7.86 -0.45 -5.19
CA ARG A 262 -7.19 0.42 -4.21
C ARG A 262 -7.88 0.45 -2.85
N GLU A 263 -7.09 0.72 -1.82
CA GLU A 263 -7.54 1.28 -0.55
C GLU A 263 -7.72 2.79 -0.80
N TYR A 264 -8.94 3.33 -0.67
CA TYR A 264 -9.21 4.77 -0.92
C TYR A 264 -9.40 5.55 0.37
N PRO A 265 -9.09 6.87 0.34
CA PRO A 265 -9.55 7.90 1.28
C PRO A 265 -11.03 7.77 1.73
N MET A 266 -11.90 7.19 0.89
CA MET A 266 -13.31 6.97 1.28
C MET A 266 -13.49 6.03 2.48
N GLY A 267 -12.58 5.08 2.72
CA GLY A 267 -12.58 4.27 3.96
C GLY A 267 -12.01 4.99 5.20
N TRP A 268 -11.56 6.23 5.01
CA TRP A 268 -10.96 7.09 6.03
C TRP A 268 -11.85 8.25 6.41
N ARG A 269 -12.91 8.51 5.63
CA ARG A 269 -13.91 9.54 5.92
C ARG A 269 -14.55 9.25 7.27
N MET A 270 -14.57 10.24 8.15
CA MET A 270 -15.24 10.12 9.45
C MET A 270 -16.77 10.06 9.32
N GLU A 271 -17.31 10.39 8.14
CA GLU A 271 -18.74 10.47 7.80
C GLU A 271 -19.14 9.56 6.62
#